data_AF-A0A7V8YGU3-F1
#
_entry.id   AF-A0A7V8YGU3-F1
#
_cell.length_a   1.000
_cell.length_b   1.000
_cell.length_c   1.000
_cell.angle_alpha   90.00
_cell.angle_beta   90.00
_cell.angle_gamma   90.00
#
_symmetry.space_group_name_H-M   'P 1'
#
loop_
_entity.id
_entity.type
_entity.pdbx_description
1 polymer ?
#
loop_
_entity_poly.entity_id
_entity_poly.type
_entity_poly.pdbx_seq_one_letter_code
_entity_poly.pdbx_strand_id
1 'polypeptide(L)'
;GLRTVPYTAAEPIGVPALVELADALYGDDEPLAGATGAPLLSVRRTQGDGTSLESEFELSMRLPGLERDTPLDLTRVDDDLAVTVSGVRRLVALPSVLGRCTVHGARIGIDELVVVFRPDPSAWMLR
;
A
#
# COMPACT_ATOMS: atom_id res chain seq x y z
N GLY A 1 -11.37 0.36 -19.63
CA GLY A 1 -11.11 1.15 -20.85
C GLY A 1 -10.50 2.47 -20.45
N LEU A 2 -9.65 3.05 -21.31
CA LEU A 2 -9.15 4.40 -21.10
C LEU A 2 -10.32 5.38 -21.24
N ARG A 3 -10.54 6.25 -20.25
CA ARG A 3 -11.53 7.34 -20.28
C ARG A 3 -10.81 8.67 -20.50
N THR A 4 -11.39 9.57 -21.28
CA THR A 4 -10.79 10.88 -21.59
C THR A 4 -11.70 12.00 -21.13
N VAL A 5 -11.12 13.02 -20.50
CA VAL A 5 -11.83 14.25 -20.10
C VAL A 5 -11.53 15.36 -21.08
N PRO A 6 -12.54 16.14 -21.50
CA PRO A 6 -12.31 17.35 -22.26
C PRO A 6 -11.58 18.39 -21.41
N TYR A 7 -10.64 19.09 -22.02
CA TYR A 7 -9.94 20.20 -21.37
C TYR A 7 -10.95 21.30 -20.94
N THR A 8 -10.92 21.69 -19.67
CA THR A 8 -11.72 22.81 -19.14
C THR A 8 -10.86 24.07 -19.01
N ALA A 9 -11.47 25.24 -19.27
CA ALA A 9 -10.77 26.53 -19.19
C ALA A 9 -10.38 26.95 -17.76
N ALA A 10 -10.93 26.26 -16.75
CA ALA A 10 -10.65 26.48 -15.33
C ALA A 10 -10.35 25.15 -14.64
N GLU A 11 -9.54 25.22 -13.58
CA GLU A 11 -9.28 24.07 -12.70
C GLU A 11 -10.57 23.67 -11.96
N PRO A 12 -10.95 22.38 -11.92
CA PRO A 12 -12.20 21.92 -11.32
C PRO A 12 -12.07 21.87 -9.79
N ILE A 13 -12.07 23.06 -9.17
CA ILE A 13 -11.95 23.22 -7.72
C ILE A 13 -13.34 23.32 -7.09
N GLY A 14 -13.52 22.60 -5.97
CA GLY A 14 -14.76 22.61 -5.20
C GLY A 14 -15.80 21.62 -5.71
N VAL A 15 -16.75 21.30 -4.84
CA VAL A 15 -17.72 20.23 -5.07
C VAL A 15 -18.51 20.41 -6.39
N PRO A 16 -19.04 21.59 -6.75
CA PRO A 16 -19.81 21.74 -7.98
C PRO A 16 -19.00 21.42 -9.26
N ALA A 17 -17.77 21.95 -9.35
CA ALA A 17 -16.91 21.71 -10.50
C ALA A 17 -16.43 20.24 -10.57
N LEU A 18 -16.24 19.59 -9.41
CA LEU A 18 -15.93 18.17 -9.34
C LEU A 18 -17.11 17.28 -9.76
N VAL A 19 -18.36 17.70 -9.50
CA VAL A 19 -19.56 16.98 -9.96
C VAL A 19 -19.69 17.09 -11.48
N GLU A 20 -19.54 18.29 -12.06
CA GLU A 20 -19.56 18.46 -13.53
C GLU A 20 -18.48 17.61 -14.22
N LEU A 21 -17.29 17.53 -13.61
CA LEU A 21 -16.21 16.67 -14.08
C LEU A 21 -16.56 15.18 -13.97
N ALA A 22 -17.18 14.77 -12.86
CA ALA A 22 -17.62 13.39 -12.65
C ALA A 22 -18.67 12.99 -13.68
N ASP A 23 -19.66 13.85 -13.93
CA ASP A 23 -20.69 13.63 -14.95
C ASP A 23 -20.06 13.50 -16.35
N ALA A 24 -19.06 14.32 -16.67
CA ALA A 24 -18.35 14.23 -17.95
C ALA A 24 -17.49 12.95 -18.08
N LEU A 25 -16.95 12.44 -16.97
CA LEU A 25 -16.09 11.25 -16.93
C LEU A 25 -16.86 9.94 -16.96
N TYR A 26 -17.91 9.89 -16.14
CA TYR A 26 -18.60 8.67 -15.78
C TYR A 26 -20.02 8.64 -16.33
N GLY A 27 -20.67 9.80 -16.51
CA GLY A 27 -22.08 9.86 -16.88
C GLY A 27 -22.92 9.05 -15.90
N ASP A 28 -23.75 8.14 -16.42
CA ASP A 28 -24.54 7.20 -15.62
C ASP A 28 -23.74 5.94 -15.19
N ASP A 29 -22.48 5.79 -15.61
CA ASP A 29 -21.65 4.65 -15.20
C ASP A 29 -21.28 4.77 -13.72
N GLU A 30 -21.43 3.68 -12.96
CA GLU A 30 -20.92 3.58 -11.59
C GLU A 30 -19.37 3.57 -11.62
N PRO A 31 -18.68 4.62 -11.12
CA PRO A 31 -17.22 4.79 -11.28
C PRO A 31 -16.41 3.65 -10.64
N LEU A 32 -16.96 3.06 -9.58
CA LEU A 32 -16.36 1.95 -8.85
C LEU A 32 -16.88 0.58 -9.29
N ALA A 33 -17.71 0.50 -10.33
CA ALA A 33 -18.19 -0.78 -10.84
C ALA A 33 -17.00 -1.62 -11.34
N GLY A 34 -16.84 -2.81 -10.76
CA GLY A 34 -15.70 -3.68 -11.03
C GLY A 34 -14.41 -3.31 -10.29
N ALA A 35 -14.41 -2.24 -9.47
CA ALA A 35 -13.32 -1.91 -8.54
C ALA A 35 -13.32 -2.81 -7.30
N THR A 36 -13.76 -4.06 -7.43
CA THR A 36 -13.60 -5.12 -6.44
C THR A 36 -12.21 -5.73 -6.57
N GLY A 37 -11.19 -4.90 -6.37
CA GLY A 37 -9.82 -5.37 -6.27
C GLY A 37 -9.54 -5.88 -4.87
N ALA A 38 -8.72 -6.93 -4.74
CA ALA A 38 -8.10 -7.23 -3.45
C ALA A 38 -7.39 -5.97 -2.90
N PRO A 39 -7.38 -5.77 -1.57
CA PRO A 39 -6.78 -4.58 -0.96
C PRO A 39 -5.35 -4.33 -1.48
N LEU A 40 -5.01 -3.06 -1.71
CA LEU A 40 -3.66 -2.69 -2.13
C LEU A 40 -2.62 -2.96 -1.05
N LEU A 41 -3.03 -2.91 0.21
CA LEU A 41 -2.23 -3.21 1.39
C LEU A 41 -3.01 -4.19 2.26
N SER A 42 -2.38 -5.28 2.67
CA SER A 42 -2.96 -6.17 3.68
C SER A 42 -1.89 -6.65 4.64
N VAL A 43 -2.27 -6.83 5.91
CA VAL A 43 -1.40 -7.37 6.95
C VAL A 43 -1.99 -8.66 7.46
N ARG A 44 -1.16 -9.69 7.55
CA ARG A 44 -1.55 -10.99 8.09
C ARG A 44 -0.50 -11.46 9.08
N ARG A 45 -0.94 -11.98 10.22
CA ARG A 45 -0.06 -12.74 11.11
C ARG A 45 0.14 -14.14 10.52
N THR A 46 1.38 -14.54 10.28
CA THR A 46 1.75 -15.86 9.74
C THR A 46 2.07 -16.85 10.83
N GLN A 47 2.62 -16.40 11.96
CA GLN A 47 3.00 -17.24 13.09
C GLN A 47 2.74 -16.55 14.44
N GLY A 48 2.65 -17.37 15.49
CA GLY A 48 2.42 -16.95 16.86
C GLY A 48 1.00 -16.42 17.12
N ASP A 49 0.76 -16.02 18.37
CA ASP A 49 -0.48 -15.42 18.82
C ASP A 49 -0.20 -14.28 19.82
N GLY A 50 -1.25 -13.55 20.20
CA GLY A 50 -1.18 -12.50 21.23
C GLY A 50 0.03 -11.58 21.09
N THR A 51 0.82 -11.53 22.15
CA THR A 51 2.07 -10.75 22.27
C THR A 51 3.33 -11.63 22.23
N SER A 52 3.27 -12.85 21.68
CA SER A 52 4.46 -13.70 21.54
C SER A 52 5.55 -13.03 20.70
N LEU A 53 6.81 -13.08 21.13
CA LEU A 53 7.97 -12.63 20.36
C LEU A 53 8.28 -13.54 19.15
N GLU A 54 7.79 -14.78 19.17
CA GLU A 54 7.87 -15.72 18.04
C GLU A 54 6.83 -15.43 16.95
N SER A 55 6.10 -14.31 17.09
CA SER A 55 5.12 -13.92 16.07
C SER A 55 5.80 -13.47 14.79
N GLU A 56 5.12 -13.69 13.67
CA GLU A 56 5.56 -13.22 12.37
C GLU A 56 4.38 -12.61 11.63
N PHE A 57 4.65 -11.54 10.88
CA PHE A 57 3.66 -10.81 10.11
C PHE A 57 4.14 -10.62 8.68
N GLU A 58 3.22 -10.73 7.73
CA GLU A 58 3.42 -10.34 6.33
C GLU A 58 2.62 -9.05 6.05
N LEU A 59 3.30 -8.04 5.51
CA LEU A 59 2.68 -6.91 4.82
C LEU A 59 2.73 -7.19 3.30
N SER A 60 1.57 -7.47 2.71
CA SER A 60 1.41 -7.62 1.25
C SER A 60 1.02 -6.27 0.63
N MET A 61 1.74 -5.88 -0.42
CA MET A 61 1.49 -4.66 -1.19
C MET A 61 1.31 -5.02 -2.67
N ARG A 62 0.15 -4.67 -3.23
CA ARG A 62 -0.09 -4.83 -4.67
C ARG A 62 0.56 -3.70 -5.44
N LEU A 63 1.51 -4.04 -6.29
CA LEU A 63 2.31 -3.13 -7.10
C LEU A 63 2.21 -3.59 -8.57
N PRO A 64 1.17 -3.18 -9.32
CA PRO A 64 0.99 -3.59 -10.71
C PRO A 64 2.22 -3.26 -11.56
N GLY A 65 2.69 -4.22 -12.36
CA GLY A 65 3.89 -4.13 -13.17
C GLY A 65 5.19 -4.51 -12.43
N LEU A 66 5.10 -5.02 -11.20
CA LEU A 66 6.27 -5.47 -10.44
C LEU A 66 6.72 -6.86 -10.91
N GLU A 67 7.98 -6.95 -11.33
CA GLU A 67 8.63 -8.18 -11.76
C GLU A 67 9.65 -8.68 -10.73
N ARG A 68 9.93 -10.00 -10.72
CA ARG A 68 10.77 -10.64 -9.68
C ARG A 68 12.17 -10.05 -9.52
N ASP A 69 12.78 -9.61 -10.61
CA ASP A 69 14.16 -9.10 -10.61
C ASP A 69 14.22 -7.58 -10.46
N THR A 70 13.08 -6.94 -10.14
CA THR A 70 13.01 -5.49 -9.96
C THR A 70 13.88 -5.05 -8.78
N PRO A 71 14.79 -4.07 -8.95
CA PRO A 71 15.56 -3.51 -7.86
C PRO A 71 14.65 -2.94 -6.77
N LEU A 72 14.84 -3.44 -5.54
CA LEU A 72 14.08 -3.08 -4.36
C LEU A 72 15.01 -2.63 -3.24
N ASP A 73 14.69 -1.49 -2.64
CA ASP A 73 15.28 -1.03 -1.39
C ASP A 73 14.18 -0.72 -0.37
N LEU A 74 14.41 -1.16 0.87
CA LEU A 74 13.49 -1.03 2.00
C LEU A 74 14.22 -0.36 3.16
N THR A 75 13.70 0.77 3.62
CA THR A 75 14.26 1.50 4.76
C THR A 75 13.16 1.83 5.75
N ARG A 76 13.41 1.61 7.04
CA ARG A 76 12.52 2.07 8.10
C ARG A 76 12.69 3.58 8.33
N VAL A 77 11.60 4.32 8.39
CA VAL A 77 11.58 5.76 8.70
C VAL A 77 10.46 6.00 9.71
N ASP A 78 10.81 6.14 10.99
CA ASP A 78 9.83 6.28 12.09
C ASP A 78 8.75 5.18 12.06
N ASP A 79 7.49 5.56 11.88
CA ASP A 79 6.33 4.66 11.77
C ASP A 79 6.01 4.24 10.32
N ASP A 80 6.86 4.62 9.36
CA ASP A 80 6.73 4.31 7.95
C ASP A 80 7.79 3.31 7.46
N LEU A 81 7.45 2.60 6.40
CA LEU A 81 8.40 1.88 5.56
C LEU A 81 8.59 2.65 4.25
N ALA A 82 9.81 3.13 4.01
CA ALA A 82 10.18 3.64 2.71
C ALA A 82 10.43 2.47 1.76
N VAL A 83 9.65 2.42 0.69
CA VAL A 83 9.71 1.41 -0.36
C VAL A 83 10.22 2.08 -1.62
N THR A 84 11.41 1.67 -2.08
CA THR A 84 12.00 2.15 -3.33
C THR A 84 11.98 1.03 -4.36
N VAL A 85 11.26 1.23 -5.47
CA VAL A 85 11.16 0.28 -6.58
C VAL A 85 11.55 1.00 -7.85
N SER A 86 12.54 0.47 -8.58
CA SER A 86 13.03 1.07 -9.84
C SER A 86 13.35 2.57 -9.73
N GLY A 87 13.92 2.98 -8.59
CA GLY A 87 14.29 4.38 -8.31
C GLY A 87 13.15 5.29 -7.85
N VAL A 88 11.91 4.83 -7.81
CA VAL A 88 10.77 5.58 -7.27
C VAL A 88 10.58 5.21 -5.80
N ARG A 89 10.68 6.20 -4.91
CA ARG A 89 10.52 6.03 -3.45
C ARG A 89 9.14 6.50 -2.99
N ARG A 90 8.45 5.68 -2.20
CA ARG A 90 7.22 6.05 -1.48
C ARG A 90 7.33 5.67 -0.01
N LEU A 91 6.78 6.51 0.86
CA LEU A 91 6.57 6.18 2.26
C LEU A 91 5.24 5.45 2.40
N VAL A 92 5.26 4.28 3.03
CA VAL A 92 4.08 3.48 3.36
C VAL A 92 3.92 3.48 4.87
N ALA A 93 2.85 4.12 5.35
CA ALA A 93 2.53 4.11 6.77
C ALA A 93 2.29 2.68 7.26
N LEU A 94 3.01 2.28 8.31
CA LEU A 94 2.88 0.94 8.85
C LEU A 94 1.63 0.85 9.72
N PRO A 95 0.78 -0.18 9.52
CA PRO A 95 -0.23 -0.52 10.50
C PRO A 95 0.38 -0.69 11.89
N SER A 96 -0.33 -0.25 12.93
CA SER A 96 0.21 -0.09 14.29
C SER A 96 0.95 -1.32 14.85
N VAL A 97 0.49 -2.53 14.51
CA VAL A 97 1.17 -3.77 14.92
C VAL A 97 2.59 -3.91 14.37
N LEU A 98 2.85 -3.40 13.16
CA LEU A 98 4.15 -3.45 12.49
C LEU A 98 5.08 -2.32 12.93
N GLY A 99 4.55 -1.23 13.50
CA GLY A 99 5.33 -0.14 14.08
C GLY A 99 6.27 -0.61 15.22
N ARG A 100 5.91 -1.69 15.89
CA ARG A 100 6.72 -2.35 16.94
C ARG A 100 7.45 -3.61 16.47
N CYS A 101 7.55 -3.81 15.16
CA CYS A 101 8.28 -4.90 14.53
C CYS A 101 9.49 -4.38 13.76
N THR A 102 10.46 -5.25 13.51
CA THR A 102 11.55 -5.02 12.55
C THR A 102 11.33 -5.82 11.27
N VAL A 103 11.80 -5.30 10.13
CA VAL A 103 11.81 -6.03 8.86
C VAL A 103 12.75 -7.22 8.99
N HIS A 104 12.23 -8.42 8.74
CA HIS A 104 12.98 -9.68 8.77
C HIS A 104 13.37 -10.15 7.36
N GLY A 105 12.58 -9.79 6.35
CA GLY A 105 12.86 -10.11 4.96
C GLY A 105 11.82 -9.51 4.02
N ALA A 106 12.03 -9.67 2.72
CA ALA A 106 11.07 -9.29 1.70
C ALA A 106 11.16 -10.22 0.48
N ARG A 107 10.05 -10.37 -0.22
CA ARG A 107 9.95 -11.15 -1.46
C ARG A 107 9.09 -10.43 -2.49
N ILE A 108 9.52 -10.49 -3.74
CA ILE A 108 8.74 -10.00 -4.88
C ILE A 108 8.05 -11.19 -5.57
N GLY A 109 6.74 -11.08 -5.71
CA GLY A 109 5.89 -11.94 -6.52
C GLY A 109 5.54 -11.29 -7.86
N ILE A 110 4.46 -11.76 -8.49
CA ILE A 110 3.89 -11.10 -9.68
C ILE A 110 2.95 -10.02 -9.16
N ASP A 111 3.21 -8.76 -9.50
CA ASP A 111 2.44 -7.59 -9.07
C ASP A 111 2.32 -7.43 -7.54
N GLU A 112 3.20 -8.07 -6.75
CA GLU A 112 3.11 -8.08 -5.29
C GLU A 112 4.50 -8.00 -4.66
N LEU A 113 4.63 -7.12 -3.66
CA LEU A 113 5.73 -7.13 -2.71
C LEU A 113 5.20 -7.61 -1.35
N VAL A 114 5.87 -8.61 -0.77
CA VAL A 114 5.58 -9.05 0.60
C VAL A 114 6.77 -8.80 1.48
N VAL A 115 6.56 -8.07 2.57
CA VAL A 115 7.57 -7.76 3.58
C VAL A 115 7.24 -8.54 4.85
N VAL A 116 8.21 -9.31 5.34
CA VAL A 116 8.10 -10.12 6.54
C VAL A 116 8.63 -9.30 7.72
N PHE A 117 7.87 -9.29 8.80
CA PHE A 117 8.15 -8.57 10.04
C PHE A 117 8.15 -9.51 11.24
N ARG A 118 9.02 -9.24 12.20
CA ARG A 118 9.01 -9.88 13.52
C ARG A 118 9.00 -8.84 14.63
N PRO A 119 8.34 -9.11 15.78
CA PRO A 119 8.41 -8.26 16.96
C PRO A 119 9.82 -7.79 17.28
N ASP A 120 9.97 -6.49 17.51
CA ASP A 120 11.19 -5.95 18.10
C ASP A 120 11.13 -6.18 19.62
N PRO A 121 12.01 -7.00 20.23
CA PRO A 121 11.97 -7.27 21.66
C PRO A 121 12.02 -6.02 22.54
N SER A 122 12.67 -4.95 22.06
CA SER A 122 12.82 -3.70 22.79
C SER A 122 11.55 -2.84 22.79
N ALA A 123 10.72 -2.93 21.74
CA ALA A 123 9.50 -2.13 21.58
C ALA A 123 8.21 -2.92 21.84
N TRP A 124 8.25 -4.26 21.74
CA TRP A 124 7.05 -5.10 21.70
C TRP A 124 6.36 -5.26 23.07
N MET A 125 7.15 -5.29 24.16
CA MET A 125 6.67 -5.45 25.54
C MET A 125 6.42 -4.12 26.26
N LEU A 126 6.70 -2.97 25.64
CA LEU A 126 6.60 -1.65 26.28
C LEU A 126 5.16 -1.10 26.41
N ARG A 127 4.13 -1.96 26.32
CA ARG A 127 2.74 -1.60 26.62
C ARG A 127 1.97 -2.73 27.28
#